data_AF-A0A560L385-F1
#
_entry.id   AF-A0A560L385-F1
#
_cell.length_a   1.000
_cell.length_b   1.000
_cell.length_c   1.000
_cell.angle_alpha   90.00
_cell.angle_beta   90.00
_cell.angle_gamma   90.00
#
_symmetry.space_group_name_H-M   'P 1'
#
loop_
_entity.id
_entity.type
_entity.pdbx_description
1 polymer ?
#
loop_
_entity_poly.entity_id
_entity_poly.type
_entity_poly.pdbx_seq_one_letter_code
_entity_poly.pdbx_strand_id
1 'polypeptide(L)' 'MTEWYFIWIDGPRGPEPQKWSSDALWGQLARQDIIVRFPLSDREAGLSLDQLARLHPVPQ' A
#
# COMPACT_ATOMS: atom_id res chain seq x y z
N MET A 1 -15.07 -10.19 -4.23
CA MET A 1 -13.86 -9.63 -4.88
C MET A 1 -12.91 -9.25 -3.76
N THR A 2 -11.63 -9.61 -3.89
CA THR A 2 -10.63 -9.29 -2.86
C THR A 2 -10.30 -7.81 -2.97
N GLU A 3 -10.51 -7.03 -1.91
CA GLU A 3 -10.09 -5.63 -1.90
C GLU A 3 -8.57 -5.55 -1.76
N TRP A 4 -7.96 -4.62 -2.50
CA TRP A 4 -6.52 -4.39 -2.49
C TRP A 4 -6.21 -2.98 -2.03
N TYR A 5 -5.05 -2.85 -1.39
CA TYR A 5 -4.56 -1.59 -0.86
C TYR A 5 -3.11 -1.39 -1.26
N PHE A 6 -2.79 -0.17 -1.67
CA PHE A 6 -1.42 0.30 -1.79
C PHE A 6 -1.05 1.08 -0.54
N ILE A 7 0.14 0.83 -0.01
CA ILE A 7 0.53 1.26 1.33
C ILE A 7 1.97 1.77 1.25
N TRP A 8 2.23 2.89 1.90
CA TRP A 8 3.60 3.31 2.22
C TRP A 8 3.89 2.93 3.67
N ILE A 9 5.04 2.29 3.89
CA ILE A 9 5.57 2.03 5.23
C ILE A 9 6.86 2.81 5.44
N ASP A 10 7.18 3.12 6.70
CA ASP A 10 8.46 3.68 7.10
C ASP A 10 9.51 2.56 7.17
N GLY A 11 10.25 2.40 6.08
CA GLY A 11 11.29 1.41 5.94
C GLY A 11 12.64 1.90 6.47
N PRO A 12 13.59 0.98 6.71
CA PRO A 12 14.92 1.33 7.25
C PRO A 12 15.75 2.26 6.36
N ARG A 13 15.36 2.48 5.10
CA ARG A 13 16.01 3.40 4.15
C ARG A 13 15.09 4.53 3.67
N GLY A 14 13.97 4.73 4.35
CA GLY A 14 12.92 5.68 3.99
C GLY A 14 11.62 4.98 3.57
N PRO A 15 10.65 5.74 3.03
CA PRO A 15 9.35 5.20 2.68
C PRO A 15 9.43 4.08 1.64
N GLU A 16 8.78 2.95 1.92
CA GLU A 16 8.76 1.78 1.06
C GLU A 16 7.34 1.44 0.59
N PRO A 17 7.13 1.22 -0.73
CA PRO A 17 5.82 0.91 -1.27
C PRO A 17 5.48 -0.57 -1.09
N GLN A 18 4.27 -0.85 -0.64
CA GLN A 18 3.72 -2.18 -0.36
C GLN A 18 2.33 -2.32 -0.98
N LYS A 19 1.91 -3.57 -1.22
CA LYS A 19 0.56 -3.87 -1.74
C LYS A 19 -0.01 -5.09 -1.05
N TRP A 20 -1.12 -4.89 -0.34
CA TRP A 20 -1.73 -5.93 0.48
C TRP A 20 -3.20 -6.11 0.11
N SER A 21 -3.71 -7.34 0.26
CA SER A 21 -5.15 -7.60 0.23
C SER A 21 -5.79 -7.21 1.57
N SER A 22 -7.11 -7.03 1.59
CA SER A 22 -7.88 -6.81 2.82
C SER A 22 -7.58 -7.85 3.90
N ASP A 23 -7.51 -9.13 3.52
CA ASP A 23 -7.17 -10.24 4.43
C ASP A 23 -5.79 -10.08 5.08
N ALA A 24 -4.77 -9.73 4.28
CA ALA A 24 -3.42 -9.50 4.79
C ALA A 24 -3.36 -8.28 5.72
N LEU A 25 -4.19 -7.27 5.48
CA LEU A 25 -4.27 -6.04 6.27
C LEU A 25 -4.87 -6.28 7.66
N TRP A 26 -5.89 -7.15 7.78
CA TRP A 26 -6.49 -7.50 9.07
C TRP A 26 -5.48 -8.11 10.06
N GLY A 27 -4.52 -8.89 9.58
CA GLY A 27 -3.44 -9.44 10.40
C GLY A 27 -2.35 -8.42 10.78
N GLN A 28 -2.38 -7.21 10.20
CA GLN A 28 -1.34 -6.19 10.33
C GLN A 28 -1.86 -4.86 10.88
N LEU A 29 -3.10 -4.81 11.40
CA LEU A 29 -3.71 -3.59 11.96
C LEU A 29 -2.90 -2.94 13.10
N ALA A 30 -2.04 -3.71 13.78
CA ALA A 30 -1.16 -3.20 14.84
C ALA A 30 0.17 -2.62 14.34
N ARG A 31 0.44 -2.65 13.03
CA ARG A 31 1.67 -2.09 12.45
C ARG A 31 1.69 -0.57 12.59
N GLN A 32 2.72 -0.10 13.28
CA GLN A 32 2.93 1.34 13.53
C GLN A 32 3.77 2.01 12.46
N ASP A 33 4.39 1.24 11.56
CA ASP A 33 5.22 1.73 10.47
C ASP A 33 4.42 2.11 9.23
N ILE A 34 3.08 1.99 9.23
CA ILE A 34 2.25 2.42 8.10
C ILE A 34 2.16 3.95 8.09
N ILE A 35 2.62 4.57 7.00
CA ILE A 35 2.55 6.01 6.76
C ILE A 35 1.16 6.38 6.20
N VAL A 36 0.73 5.69 5.13
CA VAL A 36 -0.54 5.97 4.45
C VAL A 36 -1.05 4.75 3.70
N ARG A 37 -2.38 4.67 3.53
CA ARG A 37 -3.08 3.60 2.81
C ARG A 37 -4.03 4.17 1.74
N PHE A 38 -3.95 3.61 0.54
CA PHE A 38 -4.83 3.92 -0.59
C PHE A 38 -5.64 2.66 -0.97
N PRO A 39 -6.98 2.73 -0.97
CA PRO A 39 -7.79 1.66 -1.55
C PRO A 39 -7.57 1.62 -3.06
N LEU A 40 -7.42 0.42 -3.63
CA LEU A 40 -7.21 0.22 -5.07
C LEU A 40 -8.52 -0.19 -5.74
N SER A 41 -8.79 0.40 -6.88
CA SER A 41 -9.79 -0.13 -7.84
C SER A 41 -9.31 -1.46 -8.45
N ASP A 42 -10.23 -2.22 -9.05
CA ASP A 42 -9.87 -3.47 -9.75
C ASP A 42 -8.80 -3.26 -10.83
N ARG A 43 -8.82 -2.10 -11.49
CA ARG A 43 -7.81 -1.74 -12.50
C ARG A 43 -6.44 -1.50 -11.85
N GLU A 44 -6.39 -0.77 -10.74
CA GLU A 44 -5.13 -0.49 -10.03
C GLU A 44 -4.58 -1.73 -9.32
N ALA A 45 -5.47 -2.65 -8.89
CA ALA A 45 -5.09 -3.94 -8.34
C ALA A 45 -4.31 -4.81 -9.35
N GLY A 46 -4.34 -4.51 -10.65
CA GLY A 46 -3.49 -5.13 -11.66
C GLY A 46 -2.10 -4.49 -11.84
N LEU A 47 -1.86 -3.32 -11.27
CA LEU A 47 -0.62 -2.55 -11.49
C LEU A 47 0.53 -3.01 -10.60
N SER A 48 1.76 -2.77 -11.06
CA SER A 48 2.99 -2.96 -10.28
C SER A 48 3.17 -1.89 -9.21
N LEU A 49 4.03 -2.14 -8.22
CA LEU A 49 4.34 -1.17 -7.16
C LEU A 49 4.91 0.15 -7.72
N ASP A 50 5.80 0.09 -8.72
CA ASP A 50 6.35 1.30 -9.36
C ASP A 50 5.28 2.14 -10.05
N GLN A 51 4.31 1.49 -10.71
CA GLN A 51 3.20 2.18 -11.34
C GLN A 51 2.29 2.82 -10.28
N LEU A 52 2.01 2.09 -9.20
CA LEU A 52 1.19 2.60 -8.09
C LEU A 52 1.89 3.76 -7.36
N ALA A 53 3.20 3.68 -7.12
CA ALA A 53 3.97 4.74 -6.47
C ALA A 53 4.01 6.04 -7.29
N ARG A 54 3.86 5.97 -8.63
CA ARG A 54 3.71 7.15 -9.49
C ARG A 54 2.33 7.78 -9.41
N LEU A 55 1.28 6.97 -9.21
CA LEU A 55 -0.09 7.44 -9.09
C LEU A 55 -0.39 7.97 -7.68
N HIS A 56 0.17 7.32 -6.67
CA HIS A 56 -0.02 7.58 -5.26
C HIS A 56 1.36 7.84 -4.61
N PRO A 57 1.97 9.02 -4.86
CA PRO A 57 3.28 9.34 -4.31
C PRO A 57 3.24 9.41 -2.78
N VAL A 58 4.40 9.20 -2.15
CA VAL A 58 4.52 9.34 -0.70
C VAL A 58 4.12 10.78 -0.27
N PRO A 59 3.34 10.95 0.80
CA PRO A 59 3.05 12.28 1.36
C PRO A 59 4.34 13.00 1.75
N GLN A 60 4.40 14.33 1.54
CA GLN A 60 5.50 15.19 2.01
C GLN A 60 5.31 15.61 3.47
#